data_AF-A0A9D5MFM4-F1
#
_entry.id   AF-A0A9D5MFM4-F1
#
_cell.length_a   1.000
_cell.length_b   1.000
_cell.length_c   1.000
_cell.angle_alpha   90.00
_cell.angle_beta   90.00
_cell.angle_gamma   90.00
#
_symmetry.space_group_name_H-M   'P 1'
#
loop_
_entity.id
_entity.type
_entity.pdbx_description
1 polymer ?
#
loop_
_entity_poly.entity_id
_entity_poly.type
_entity_poly.pdbx_seq_one_letter_code
_entity_poly.pdbx_strand_id
1 'polypeptide(L)'
;MNTQAVIDRITRSKKYADICPDAVKRIALECEGRYRNEKALEKAVREKLHGISGAYLSAEDACLPESMDDAALEGLLMKHASTRERLPLTRMDQLYEKLFAATGVPESLLDIACGLNPVYLKARYPAMRVVGLDLSRTCARLSGGLCADLLTEGSLPEG
;
A
#
# COMPACT_ATOMS: atom_id res chain seq x y z
N MET A 1 -22.19 14.73 18.32
CA MET A 1 -20.81 14.37 17.94
C MET A 1 -20.79 14.31 16.43
N ASN A 2 -19.99 15.12 15.74
CA ASN A 2 -19.99 15.14 14.29
C ASN A 2 -18.84 14.27 13.74
N THR A 3 -19.13 13.01 13.46
CA THR A 3 -18.16 12.04 12.91
C THR A 3 -17.64 12.48 11.54
N GLN A 4 -18.48 13.08 10.70
CA GLN A 4 -18.07 13.60 9.39
C GLN A 4 -17.02 14.71 9.53
N ALA A 5 -17.19 15.62 10.49
CA ALA A 5 -16.20 16.67 10.75
C ALA A 5 -14.84 16.11 11.21
N VAL A 6 -14.83 14.96 11.90
CA VAL A 6 -13.58 14.25 12.27
C VAL A 6 -12.92 13.65 11.03
N ILE A 7 -13.69 12.97 10.17
CA ILE A 7 -13.20 12.39 8.91
C ILE A 7 -12.54 13.49 8.07
N ASP A 8 -13.20 14.62 7.87
CA ASP A 8 -12.70 15.74 7.06
C ASP A 8 -11.40 16.33 7.62
N ARG A 9 -11.26 16.42 8.96
CA ARG A 9 -10.01 16.90 9.60
C ARG A 9 -8.85 15.92 9.41
N ILE A 10 -9.13 14.62 9.42
CA ILE A 10 -8.09 13.59 9.26
C ILE A 10 -7.63 13.52 7.81
N THR A 11 -8.55 13.45 6.85
CA THR A 11 -8.24 13.36 5.40
C THR A 11 -7.50 14.60 4.88
N ARG A 12 -7.76 15.79 5.43
CA ARG A 12 -7.03 17.03 5.11
C ARG A 12 -5.64 17.12 5.73
N SER A 13 -5.32 16.29 6.71
CA SER A 13 -4.01 16.37 7.37
C SER A 13 -2.93 15.69 6.53
N LYS A 14 -1.79 16.38 6.33
CA LYS A 14 -0.67 15.89 5.50
C LYS A 14 -0.27 14.44 5.81
N LYS A 15 -0.29 14.06 7.08
CA LYS A 15 0.09 12.72 7.56
C LYS A 15 -0.79 11.58 7.01
N TYR A 16 -2.07 11.83 6.77
CA TYR A 16 -3.03 10.81 6.32
C TYR A 16 -3.58 11.09 4.93
N ALA A 17 -3.06 12.11 4.23
CA ALA A 17 -3.44 12.44 2.86
C ALA A 17 -3.12 11.32 1.86
N ASP A 18 -2.16 10.46 2.21
CA ASP A 18 -1.79 9.28 1.43
C ASP A 18 -2.71 8.06 1.68
N ILE A 19 -3.60 8.12 2.67
CA ILE A 19 -4.43 6.98 3.06
C ILE A 19 -5.81 7.07 2.40
N CYS A 20 -6.34 5.91 2.00
CA CYS A 20 -7.67 5.78 1.46
C CYS A 20 -8.75 6.45 2.32
N PRO A 21 -9.51 7.43 1.77
CA PRO A 21 -10.59 8.09 2.51
C PRO A 21 -11.65 7.12 3.02
N ASP A 22 -11.96 6.05 2.28
CA ASP A 22 -12.93 5.03 2.74
C ASP A 22 -12.40 4.22 3.92
N ALA A 23 -11.08 3.98 3.99
CA ALA A 23 -10.47 3.39 5.18
C ALA A 23 -10.55 4.34 6.38
N VAL A 24 -10.32 5.64 6.19
CA VAL A 24 -10.51 6.65 7.24
C VAL A 24 -11.96 6.68 7.72
N LYS A 25 -12.92 6.71 6.78
CA LYS A 25 -14.36 6.70 7.05
C LYS A 25 -14.78 5.45 7.82
N ARG A 26 -14.39 4.26 7.36
CA ARG A 26 -14.69 2.99 8.04
C ARG A 26 -14.18 2.99 9.47
N ILE A 27 -12.94 3.40 9.70
CA ILE A 27 -12.34 3.44 11.05
C ILE A 27 -13.05 4.47 11.94
N ALA A 28 -13.43 5.63 11.40
CA ALA A 28 -14.20 6.63 12.14
C ALA A 28 -15.57 6.09 12.56
N LEU A 29 -16.28 5.41 11.66
CA LEU A 29 -17.56 4.76 11.95
C LEU A 29 -17.43 3.64 12.99
N GLU A 30 -16.37 2.83 12.94
CA GLU A 30 -16.11 1.81 13.97
C GLU A 30 -15.91 2.41 15.37
N CYS A 31 -15.34 3.60 15.44
CA CYS A 31 -15.08 4.32 16.69
C CYS A 31 -16.28 5.17 17.14
N GLU A 32 -17.32 5.31 16.32
CA GLU A 32 -18.50 6.11 16.62
C GLU A 32 -19.22 5.61 17.88
N GLY A 33 -19.73 6.53 18.69
CA GLY A 33 -20.42 6.21 19.94
C GLY A 33 -19.53 5.70 21.09
N ARG A 34 -18.25 5.37 20.83
CA ARG A 34 -17.32 4.86 21.87
C ARG A 34 -16.62 5.95 22.69
N TYR A 35 -16.73 7.21 22.27
CA TYR A 35 -16.01 8.34 22.86
C TYR A 35 -16.95 9.50 23.20
N ARG A 36 -16.59 10.26 24.24
CA ARG A 36 -17.44 11.32 24.81
C ARG A 36 -17.40 12.64 24.02
N ASN A 37 -16.39 12.85 23.19
CA ASN A 37 -16.22 14.07 22.40
C ASN A 37 -15.39 13.81 21.14
N GLU A 38 -15.43 14.78 20.22
CA GLU A 38 -14.76 14.67 18.91
C GLU A 38 -13.24 14.57 19.01
N LYS A 39 -12.60 15.21 20.01
CA LYS A 39 -11.14 15.14 20.17
C LYS A 39 -10.69 13.73 20.54
N ALA A 40 -11.42 13.06 21.43
CA ALA A 40 -11.14 11.69 21.84
C ALA A 40 -11.39 10.70 20.68
N LEU A 41 -12.47 10.89 19.92
CA LEU A 41 -12.75 10.13 18.70
C LEU A 41 -11.62 10.31 17.68
N GLU A 42 -11.25 11.56 17.37
CA GLU A 42 -10.19 11.86 16.41
C GLU A 42 -8.86 11.25 16.82
N LYS A 43 -8.49 11.32 18.11
CA LYS A 43 -7.28 10.67 18.63
C LYS A 43 -7.31 9.17 18.40
N ALA A 44 -8.41 8.50 18.73
CA ALA A 44 -8.56 7.06 18.54
C ALA A 44 -8.48 6.64 17.07
N VAL A 45 -9.10 7.40 16.16
CA VAL A 45 -9.01 7.15 14.72
C VAL A 45 -7.57 7.31 14.24
N ARG A 46 -6.87 8.36 14.66
CA ARG A 46 -5.46 8.60 14.31
C ARG A 46 -4.54 7.50 14.84
N GLU A 47 -4.77 7.00 16.06
CA GLU A 47 -4.03 5.88 16.64
C GLU A 47 -4.25 4.58 15.86
N LYS A 48 -5.51 4.25 15.52
CA LYS A 48 -5.81 3.09 14.67
C LYS A 48 -5.19 3.20 13.29
N LEU A 49 -5.33 4.36 12.64
CA LEU A 49 -4.72 4.62 11.34
C LEU A 49 -3.20 4.46 11.41
N HIS A 50 -2.56 4.97 12.47
CA HIS A 50 -1.13 4.82 12.65
C HIS A 50 -0.70 3.36 12.80
N GLY A 51 -1.50 2.53 13.49
CA GLY A 51 -1.22 1.10 13.62
C GLY A 51 -1.29 0.33 12.30
N ILE A 52 -2.12 0.76 11.35
CA ILE A 52 -2.28 0.07 10.05
C ILE A 52 -1.46 0.71 8.92
N SER A 53 -1.13 1.99 9.03
CA SER A 53 -0.46 2.77 7.98
C SER A 53 0.97 3.18 8.33
N GLY A 54 1.41 2.88 9.56
CA GLY A 54 2.61 3.45 10.15
C GLY A 54 3.88 2.97 9.46
N ALA A 55 4.56 3.93 8.82
CA ALA A 55 5.99 3.95 8.49
C ALA A 55 6.46 3.30 7.18
N TYR A 56 5.58 3.12 6.20
CA TYR A 56 5.99 2.41 4.98
C TYR A 56 6.55 3.29 3.86
N LEU A 57 6.29 4.60 3.78
CA LEU A 57 6.91 5.44 2.76
C LEU A 57 6.95 6.92 3.12
N SER A 58 8.13 7.56 3.00
CA SER A 58 8.22 9.01 2.83
C SER A 58 7.86 9.33 1.37
N ALA A 59 6.72 9.99 1.16
CA ALA A 59 6.21 10.33 -0.17
C ALA A 59 7.18 11.22 -0.99
N GLU A 60 8.16 11.82 -0.32
CA GLU A 60 9.13 12.78 -0.84
C GLU A 60 10.29 12.12 -1.62
N ASP A 61 10.55 10.81 -1.41
CA ASP A 61 11.76 10.16 -1.94
C ASP A 61 11.51 9.16 -3.08
N ALA A 62 10.26 8.94 -3.47
CA ALA A 62 9.91 7.83 -4.33
C ALA A 62 9.62 8.30 -5.76
N CYS A 63 10.68 8.34 -6.57
CA CYS A 63 10.61 8.38 -8.02
C CYS A 63 10.85 6.96 -8.57
N LEU A 64 10.15 6.62 -9.65
CA LEU A 64 10.44 5.42 -10.43
C LEU A 64 11.74 5.66 -11.23
N PRO A 65 12.71 4.72 -11.20
CA PRO A 65 13.92 4.85 -12.01
C PRO A 65 13.59 4.71 -13.50
N GLU A 66 14.36 5.39 -14.35
CA GLU A 66 14.18 5.33 -15.83
C GLU A 66 14.47 3.93 -16.39
N SER A 67 15.38 3.19 -15.75
CA SER A 67 15.67 1.78 -16.01
C SER A 67 15.62 0.99 -14.70
N MET A 68 15.05 -0.23 -14.76
CA MET A 68 14.91 -1.09 -13.59
C MET A 68 15.95 -2.20 -13.62
N ASP A 69 17.18 -1.89 -13.20
CA ASP A 69 18.17 -2.92 -12.87
C ASP A 69 18.02 -3.39 -11.41
N ASP A 70 18.82 -4.39 -11.00
CA ASP A 70 18.72 -4.95 -9.64
C ASP A 70 19.07 -3.95 -8.54
N ALA A 71 20.02 -3.04 -8.78
CA ALA A 71 20.39 -2.02 -7.79
C ALA A 71 19.26 -0.99 -7.61
N ALA A 72 18.65 -0.56 -8.70
CA ALA A 72 17.51 0.36 -8.70
C ALA A 72 16.27 -0.31 -8.07
N LEU A 73 16.02 -1.58 -8.38
CA LEU A 73 14.93 -2.36 -7.79
C LEU A 73 15.11 -2.51 -6.29
N GLU A 74 16.29 -2.94 -5.83
CA GLU A 74 16.59 -3.07 -4.41
C GLU A 74 16.48 -1.72 -3.68
N GLY A 75 17.02 -0.66 -4.29
CA GLY A 75 16.91 0.72 -3.79
C GLY A 75 15.46 1.19 -3.62
N LEU A 76 14.57 0.83 -4.54
CA LEU A 76 13.15 1.15 -4.45
C LEU A 76 12.46 0.30 -3.37
N LEU A 77 12.70 -1.00 -3.33
CA LEU A 77 12.14 -1.92 -2.33
C LEU A 77 12.59 -1.58 -0.90
N MET A 78 13.79 -1.02 -0.72
CA MET A 78 14.27 -0.55 0.59
C MET A 78 13.44 0.59 1.19
N LYS A 79 12.72 1.35 0.36
CA LYS A 79 11.90 2.49 0.81
C LYS A 79 10.65 2.06 1.57
N HIS A 80 10.23 0.80 1.45
CA HIS A 80 9.09 0.24 2.15
C HIS A 80 9.51 -0.82 3.17
N ALA A 81 9.12 -0.65 4.44
CA ALA A 81 9.62 -1.48 5.53
C ALA A 81 9.39 -2.98 5.30
N SER A 82 8.19 -3.38 4.85
CA SER A 82 7.89 -4.81 4.59
C SER A 82 8.66 -5.42 3.43
N THR A 83 8.95 -4.67 2.36
CA THR A 83 9.81 -5.17 1.27
C THR A 83 11.27 -5.18 1.71
N ARG A 84 11.71 -4.17 2.49
CA ARG A 84 13.05 -4.13 3.08
C ARG A 84 13.35 -5.33 3.96
N GLU A 85 12.38 -5.82 4.72
CA GLU A 85 12.53 -7.04 5.54
C GLU A 85 12.74 -8.32 4.72
N ARG A 86 12.30 -8.31 3.45
CA ARG A 86 12.45 -9.44 2.51
C ARG A 86 13.75 -9.41 1.71
N LEU A 87 14.41 -8.26 1.63
CA LEU A 87 15.72 -8.10 0.99
C LEU A 87 16.83 -8.92 1.70
N PRO A 88 17.96 -9.19 1.03
CA PRO A 88 18.35 -8.80 -0.34
C PRO A 88 17.53 -9.49 -1.44
N LEU A 89 17.64 -9.04 -2.70
CA LEU A 89 16.87 -9.60 -3.82
C LEU A 89 17.01 -11.12 -3.96
N THR A 90 18.20 -11.68 -3.75
CA THR A 90 18.43 -13.12 -3.80
C THR A 90 17.58 -13.91 -2.80
N ARG A 91 17.27 -13.33 -1.63
CA ARG A 91 16.38 -13.94 -0.64
C ARG A 91 14.92 -13.89 -1.09
N MET A 92 14.52 -12.80 -1.75
CA MET A 92 13.19 -12.69 -2.36
C MET A 92 13.03 -13.68 -3.52
N ASP A 93 14.05 -13.81 -4.38
CA ASP A 93 14.06 -14.76 -5.49
C ASP A 93 13.84 -16.19 -4.98
N GLN A 94 14.59 -16.61 -3.96
CA GLN A 94 14.41 -17.92 -3.33
C GLN A 94 13.01 -18.12 -2.71
N LEU A 95 12.39 -17.06 -2.18
CA LEU A 95 11.04 -17.14 -1.63
C LEU A 95 10.02 -17.45 -2.74
N TYR A 96 10.06 -16.71 -3.85
CA TYR A 96 9.11 -16.89 -4.94
C TYR A 96 9.39 -18.14 -5.78
N GLU A 97 10.65 -18.53 -5.93
CA GLU A 97 11.01 -19.82 -6.52
C GLU A 97 10.38 -20.98 -5.72
N LYS A 98 10.51 -20.96 -4.39
CA LYS A 98 9.89 -21.99 -3.54
C LYS A 98 8.37 -21.96 -3.60
N LEU A 99 7.78 -20.77 -3.62
CA LEU A 99 6.33 -20.59 -3.73
C LEU A 99 5.81 -21.17 -5.06
N PHE A 100 6.39 -20.75 -6.17
CA PHE A 100 5.95 -21.15 -7.51
C PHE A 100 6.38 -22.57 -7.89
N ALA A 101 7.37 -23.17 -7.21
CA ALA A 101 7.61 -24.61 -7.32
C ALA A 101 6.41 -25.43 -6.82
N ALA A 102 5.66 -24.92 -5.84
CA ALA A 102 4.48 -25.60 -5.30
C ALA A 102 3.19 -25.28 -6.06
N THR A 103 3.06 -24.08 -6.63
CA THR A 103 1.81 -23.60 -7.25
C THR A 103 1.85 -23.51 -8.77
N GLY A 104 3.04 -23.59 -9.37
CA GLY A 104 3.29 -23.04 -10.70
C GLY A 104 3.37 -21.52 -10.67
N VAL A 105 3.94 -20.93 -11.73
CA VAL A 105 3.87 -19.47 -11.95
C VAL A 105 2.50 -19.15 -12.56
N PRO A 106 1.65 -18.35 -11.88
CA PRO A 106 0.32 -18.06 -12.38
C PRO A 106 0.37 -17.05 -13.54
N GLU A 107 -0.64 -17.09 -14.41
CA GLU A 107 -0.82 -16.07 -15.44
C GLU A 107 -1.24 -14.71 -14.85
N SER A 108 -2.02 -14.74 -13.76
CA SER A 108 -2.52 -13.57 -13.06
C SER A 108 -2.38 -13.69 -11.54
N LEU A 109 -1.97 -12.62 -10.86
CA LEU A 109 -1.76 -12.56 -9.43
C LEU A 109 -2.39 -11.29 -8.83
N LEU A 110 -3.22 -11.48 -7.81
CA LEU A 110 -3.78 -10.40 -6.98
C LEU A 110 -2.96 -10.29 -5.69
N ASP A 111 -2.33 -9.14 -5.48
CA ASP A 111 -1.49 -8.84 -4.32
C ASP A 111 -2.22 -7.87 -3.38
N ILE A 112 -2.54 -8.32 -2.16
CA ILE A 112 -3.39 -7.58 -1.21
C ILE A 112 -2.52 -7.00 -0.09
N ALA A 113 -2.71 -5.70 0.21
CA ALA A 113 -1.78 -4.92 1.04
C ALA A 113 -0.36 -5.00 0.48
N CYS A 114 -0.27 -4.73 -0.83
CA CYS A 114 0.86 -5.10 -1.65
C CYS A 114 2.14 -4.31 -1.35
N GLY A 115 2.03 -3.10 -0.77
CA GLY A 115 3.16 -2.18 -0.63
C GLY A 115 3.86 -1.97 -1.98
N LEU A 116 5.18 -2.20 -2.02
CA LEU A 116 6.00 -2.17 -3.23
C LEU A 116 6.30 -3.55 -3.86
N ASN A 117 5.68 -4.62 -3.37
CA ASN A 117 5.91 -5.97 -3.88
C ASN A 117 5.55 -6.17 -5.37
N PRO A 118 4.52 -5.50 -5.93
CA PRO A 118 4.21 -5.62 -7.35
C PRO A 118 5.37 -5.20 -8.27
N VAL A 119 6.23 -4.28 -7.83
CA VAL A 119 7.41 -3.86 -8.59
C VAL A 119 8.42 -5.02 -8.70
N TYR A 120 8.66 -5.74 -7.60
CA TYR A 120 9.49 -6.94 -7.60
C TYR A 120 8.92 -8.01 -8.53
N LEU A 121 7.61 -8.29 -8.40
CA LEU A 121 6.93 -9.28 -9.22
C LEU A 121 7.01 -8.96 -10.71
N LYS A 122 6.80 -7.69 -11.09
CA LYS A 122 6.89 -7.28 -12.50
C LYS A 122 8.32 -7.39 -13.04
N ALA A 123 9.33 -7.09 -12.23
CA ALA A 123 10.73 -7.17 -12.63
C ALA A 123 11.19 -8.62 -12.85
N ARG A 124 10.74 -9.57 -12.00
CA ARG A 124 11.15 -10.98 -12.10
C ARG A 124 10.25 -11.84 -12.99
N TYR A 125 8.96 -11.49 -13.07
CA TYR A 125 7.94 -12.23 -13.80
C TYR A 125 7.20 -11.31 -14.77
N PRO A 126 7.87 -10.77 -15.81
CA PRO A 126 7.30 -9.72 -16.66
C PRO A 126 6.04 -10.14 -17.43
N ALA A 127 5.87 -11.44 -17.67
CA ALA A 127 4.70 -12.03 -18.32
C ALA A 127 3.49 -12.22 -17.39
N MET A 128 3.70 -12.20 -16.07
CA MET A 128 2.62 -12.32 -15.09
C MET A 128 1.84 -11.02 -15.00
N ARG A 129 0.51 -11.11 -15.06
CA ARG A 129 -0.39 -9.98 -14.83
C ARG A 129 -0.55 -9.78 -13.33
N VAL A 130 -0.06 -8.67 -12.80
CA VAL A 130 -0.11 -8.36 -11.37
C VAL A 130 -1.09 -7.23 -11.15
N VAL A 131 -2.02 -7.43 -10.22
CA VAL A 131 -2.91 -6.40 -9.70
C VAL A 131 -2.62 -6.24 -8.21
N GLY A 132 -2.04 -5.11 -7.80
CA GLY A 132 -1.82 -4.78 -6.40
C GLY A 132 -2.97 -3.94 -5.82
N LEU A 133 -3.27 -4.14 -4.54
CA LEU A 133 -4.22 -3.36 -3.77
C LEU A 133 -3.56 -2.87 -2.48
N ASP A 134 -3.62 -1.56 -2.23
CA ASP A 134 -3.09 -0.99 -1.00
C ASP A 134 -3.94 0.21 -0.52
N LEU A 135 -3.87 0.51 0.77
CA LEU A 135 -4.49 1.69 1.35
C LEU A 135 -3.67 2.97 1.12
N SER A 136 -2.37 2.83 0.81
CA SER A 136 -1.45 3.91 0.50
C SER A 136 -1.49 4.27 -0.99
N ARG A 137 -1.87 5.52 -1.29
CA ARG A 137 -1.83 6.08 -2.65
C ARG A 137 -0.41 6.05 -3.22
N THR A 138 0.59 6.32 -2.39
CA THR A 138 1.99 6.33 -2.83
C THR A 138 2.45 4.93 -3.25
N CYS A 139 2.09 3.88 -2.51
CA CYS A 139 2.40 2.50 -2.91
C CYS A 139 1.74 2.14 -4.26
N ALA A 140 0.48 2.54 -4.44
CA ALA A 140 -0.23 2.33 -5.71
C ALA A 140 0.44 3.08 -6.87
N ARG A 141 0.80 4.36 -6.66
CA ARG A 141 1.48 5.19 -7.67
C ARG A 141 2.84 4.63 -8.07
N LEU A 142 3.65 4.20 -7.11
CA LEU A 142 4.99 3.67 -7.35
C LEU A 142 5.01 2.31 -8.00
N SER A 143 3.88 1.61 -7.99
CA SER A 143 3.73 0.38 -8.74
C SER A 143 3.42 0.65 -10.22
N GLY A 144 3.45 1.91 -10.69
CA GLY A 144 3.41 2.25 -12.11
C GLY A 144 2.13 1.84 -12.84
N GLY A 145 1.00 1.83 -12.13
CA GLY A 145 -0.29 1.37 -12.68
C GLY A 145 -0.55 -0.14 -12.54
N LEU A 146 0.38 -0.91 -11.94
CA LEU A 146 0.15 -2.31 -11.56
C LEU A 146 -0.80 -2.46 -10.36
N CYS A 147 -1.09 -1.37 -9.66
CA CYS A 147 -2.05 -1.38 -8.57
C CYS A 147 -3.34 -0.70 -9.01
N ALA A 148 -4.47 -1.35 -8.74
CA ALA A 148 -5.76 -0.66 -8.81
C ALA A 148 -5.79 0.37 -7.67
N ASP A 149 -6.03 1.62 -8.02
CA ASP A 149 -6.21 2.66 -7.02
C ASP A 149 -7.58 2.46 -6.37
N LEU A 150 -7.65 1.81 -5.20
CA LEU A 150 -8.91 1.67 -4.44
C LEU A 150 -9.56 3.02 -4.07
N LEU A 151 -8.98 4.14 -4.51
CA LEU A 151 -9.43 5.52 -4.31
C LEU A 151 -10.35 6.03 -5.42
N THR A 152 -10.58 5.27 -6.49
CA THR A 152 -11.56 5.59 -7.53
C THR A 152 -12.54 4.43 -7.70
N GLU A 153 -13.84 4.70 -7.59
CA GLU A 153 -14.87 3.76 -8.04
C GLU A 153 -14.61 3.38 -9.50
N GLY A 154 -14.50 2.09 -9.81
CA GLY A 154 -14.21 1.59 -11.16
C GLY A 154 -12.73 1.43 -11.53
N SER A 155 -11.80 1.46 -10.57
CA SER A 155 -10.35 1.39 -10.80
C SER A 155 -9.76 0.00 -10.99
N LEU A 156 -10.58 -1.06 -11.03
CA LEU A 156 -10.08 -2.38 -11.41
C LEU A 156 -9.56 -2.27 -12.85
N PRO A 157 -8.27 -2.54 -13.11
CA PRO A 157 -7.77 -2.55 -14.48
C PRO A 157 -8.60 -3.56 -15.27
N GLU A 158 -9.10 -3.14 -16.44
CA GLU A 158 -9.70 -4.08 -17.39
C GLU A 158 -8.63 -5.12 -17.72
N GLY A 159 -9.02 -6.40 -17.54
CA GLY A 159 -8.11 -7.53 -17.44
C GLY A 159 -7.24 -7.77 -18.66
#